data_AF-A0A9P5QWE7-F1
#
_entry.id   AF-A0A9P5QWE7-F1
#
_cell.length_a   1.000
_cell.length_b   1.000
_cell.length_c   1.000
_cell.angle_alpha   90.00
_cell.angle_beta   90.00
_cell.angle_gamma   90.00
#
_symmetry.space_group_name_H-M   'P 1'
#
loop_
_entity.id
_entity.type
_entity.pdbx_description
1 polymer ?
#
loop_
_entity_poly.entity_id
_entity_poly.type
_entity_poly.pdbx_seq_one_letter_code
_entity_poly.pdbx_strand_id
1 'polypeptide(L)'
;MKAYVRDFDADAFWQACSTQAHWNYLGAGFQESMSYPRPAKIFERQYLELSHMLETLVIPLALLRVPRTDFSTLSIKPMREHGFFNSIQELDLNRCRGVSSSMAQEILSSCPTPEVCSLGRIRISGIVSGKPWISTRMRIICINIDVESAVNDPDFVEQRHKAFEQFAVMTFIEGLAINERKPPIQTARTLNLRLKTGLELLTALSQLKRFWFKGDEWISIEDVDWIAGNF
;
A
#
# COMPACT_ATOMS: atom_id res chain seq x y z
N MET A 1 -20.06 19.98 14.82
CA MET A 1 -20.06 18.67 14.15
C MET A 1 -19.03 17.80 14.87
N LYS A 2 -19.47 16.84 15.70
CA LYS A 2 -18.55 15.96 16.44
C LYS A 2 -18.23 14.76 15.55
N ALA A 3 -16.97 14.62 15.15
CA ALA A 3 -16.52 13.42 14.45
C ALA A 3 -16.56 12.24 15.44
N TYR A 4 -17.36 11.23 15.11
CA TYR A 4 -17.33 9.95 15.80
C TYR A 4 -16.08 9.20 15.35
N VAL A 5 -15.11 9.05 16.25
CA VAL A 5 -14.03 8.06 16.08
C VAL A 5 -14.66 6.71 16.43
N ARG A 6 -14.94 5.89 15.42
CA ARG A 6 -15.25 4.46 15.65
C ARG A 6 -13.96 3.77 16.05
N ASP A 7 -14.02 2.88 17.02
CA ASP A 7 -12.91 1.98 17.32
C ASP A 7 -12.52 1.24 16.04
N PHE A 8 -11.26 1.40 15.63
CA PHE A 8 -10.71 0.76 14.47
C PHE A 8 -10.60 -0.75 14.74
N ASP A 9 -11.49 -1.52 14.12
CA ASP A 9 -11.44 -2.98 14.13
C ASP A 9 -10.34 -3.45 13.17
N ALA A 10 -9.15 -3.62 13.73
CA ALA A 10 -8.00 -4.09 12.98
C ALA A 10 -8.27 -5.46 12.35
N ASP A 11 -9.00 -6.35 13.02
CA ASP A 11 -9.29 -7.68 12.49
C ASP A 11 -10.28 -7.61 11.34
N ALA A 12 -11.28 -6.74 11.39
CA ALA A 12 -12.14 -6.45 10.24
C ALA A 12 -11.38 -5.79 9.09
N PHE A 13 -10.38 -4.93 9.36
CA PHE A 13 -9.51 -4.37 8.33
C PHE A 13 -8.63 -5.45 7.71
N TRP A 14 -7.98 -6.29 8.52
CA TRP A 14 -7.18 -7.41 8.04
C TRP A 14 -8.01 -8.46 7.33
N GLN A 15 -9.24 -8.71 7.77
CA GLN A 15 -10.21 -9.48 7.01
C GLN A 15 -10.60 -8.74 5.74
N ALA A 16 -10.82 -7.43 5.71
CA ALA A 16 -11.16 -6.73 4.47
C ALA A 16 -10.01 -6.74 3.45
N CYS A 17 -8.76 -6.69 3.93
CA CYS A 17 -7.56 -6.94 3.14
C CYS A 17 -7.53 -8.40 2.65
N SER A 18 -7.50 -9.37 3.57
CA SER A 18 -7.27 -10.81 3.27
C SER A 18 -8.47 -11.54 2.67
N THR A 19 -9.70 -11.23 3.09
CA THR A 19 -10.96 -11.78 2.56
C THR A 19 -11.32 -11.10 1.25
N GLN A 20 -10.61 -11.53 0.21
CA GLN A 20 -11.04 -11.41 -1.18
C GLN A 20 -12.46 -11.99 -1.43
N ALA A 21 -13.02 -12.80 -0.50
CA ALA A 21 -14.22 -13.61 -0.72
C ALA A 21 -15.55 -12.85 -0.66
N HIS A 22 -15.75 -11.88 0.23
CA HIS A 22 -17.09 -11.27 0.39
C HIS A 22 -17.44 -10.30 -0.75
N TRP A 23 -16.45 -9.57 -1.28
CA TRP A 23 -16.66 -8.65 -2.41
C TRP A 23 -16.64 -9.31 -3.79
N ASN A 24 -16.22 -10.58 -3.88
CA ASN A 24 -16.42 -11.35 -5.09
C ASN A 24 -17.90 -11.73 -5.29
N TYR A 25 -18.71 -11.80 -4.23
CA TYR A 25 -20.13 -12.16 -4.33
C TYR A 25 -21.04 -11.02 -4.82
N LEU A 26 -20.66 -9.76 -4.59
CA LEU A 26 -21.38 -8.59 -5.14
C LEU A 26 -20.76 -8.04 -6.45
N GLY A 27 -19.60 -8.58 -6.85
CA GLY A 27 -18.90 -8.21 -8.09
C GLY A 27 -18.78 -9.35 -9.13
N ALA A 28 -19.41 -10.50 -8.89
CA ALA A 28 -19.32 -11.71 -9.74
C ALA A 28 -19.90 -11.55 -11.16
N GLY A 29 -20.38 -10.36 -11.55
CA GLY A 29 -20.72 -10.04 -12.94
C GLY A 29 -19.57 -9.46 -13.77
N PHE A 30 -18.40 -9.19 -13.18
CA PHE A 30 -17.29 -8.50 -13.85
C PHE A 30 -15.95 -9.24 -13.64
N GLN A 31 -15.91 -10.53 -13.96
CA GLN A 31 -14.62 -11.21 -14.13
C GLN A 31 -13.98 -10.79 -15.46
N GLU A 32 -12.84 -10.11 -15.33
CA GLU A 32 -11.98 -9.63 -16.40
C GLU A 32 -11.34 -10.80 -17.16
N SER A 33 -11.88 -11.12 -18.34
CA SER A 33 -11.14 -11.83 -19.41
C SER A 33 -11.41 -11.22 -20.79
N MET A 34 -11.68 -9.91 -20.85
CA MET A 34 -11.89 -9.23 -22.12
C MET A 34 -10.92 -8.06 -22.27
N SER A 35 -9.98 -8.24 -23.19
CA SER A 35 -9.10 -7.23 -23.77
C SER A 35 -9.87 -6.26 -24.68
N TYR A 36 -11.02 -5.76 -24.26
CA TYR A 36 -11.69 -4.69 -24.98
C TYR A 36 -11.14 -3.34 -24.50
N PRO A 37 -10.70 -2.45 -25.40
CA PRO A 37 -10.43 -1.07 -25.04
C PRO A 37 -11.72 -0.47 -24.49
N ARG A 38 -11.77 -0.23 -23.17
CA ARG A 38 -12.91 0.45 -22.55
C ARG A 38 -12.94 1.90 -23.05
N PRO A 39 -14.12 2.48 -23.33
CA PRO A 39 -14.22 3.83 -23.84
C PRO A 39 -13.68 4.84 -22.81
N ALA A 40 -12.60 5.55 -23.17
CA ALA A 40 -11.90 6.52 -22.31
C ALA A 40 -12.80 7.58 -21.67
N LYS A 41 -13.89 7.96 -22.34
CA LYS A 41 -14.81 9.03 -21.90
C LYS A 41 -15.57 8.75 -20.61
N ILE A 42 -15.81 7.48 -20.24
CA ILE A 42 -16.57 7.16 -19.01
C ILE A 42 -15.72 7.41 -17.77
N PHE A 43 -14.41 7.16 -17.87
CA PHE A 43 -13.48 7.31 -16.75
C PHE A 43 -13.18 8.79 -16.47
N GLU A 44 -13.04 9.63 -17.51
CA GLU A 44 -12.74 11.06 -17.38
C GLU A 44 -13.65 11.79 -16.37
N ARG A 45 -14.93 11.44 -16.34
CA ARG A 45 -15.92 12.07 -15.45
C ARG A 45 -15.72 11.70 -13.97
N GLN A 46 -15.33 10.47 -13.67
CA GLN A 46 -15.17 10.01 -12.29
C GLN A 46 -13.93 10.65 -11.61
N TYR A 47 -12.87 10.94 -12.37
CA TYR A 47 -11.69 11.63 -11.82
C TYR A 47 -12.04 13.03 -11.29
N LEU A 48 -12.86 13.76 -12.05
CA LEU A 48 -13.23 15.14 -11.72
C LEU A 48 -14.15 15.21 -10.50
N GLU A 49 -15.09 14.27 -10.37
CA GLU A 49 -16.03 14.23 -9.24
C GLU A 49 -15.28 14.07 -7.91
N LEU A 50 -14.35 13.12 -7.82
CA LEU A 50 -13.58 12.91 -6.58
C LEU A 50 -12.64 14.09 -6.28
N SER A 51 -12.00 14.66 -7.29
CA SER A 51 -11.16 15.85 -7.12
C SER A 51 -11.97 17.04 -6.59
N HIS A 52 -13.12 17.33 -7.20
CA HIS A 52 -14.01 18.41 -6.74
C HIS A 52 -14.57 18.15 -5.35
N MET A 53 -14.89 16.89 -5.01
CA MET A 53 -15.28 16.55 -3.65
C MET A 53 -14.16 16.93 -2.68
N LEU A 54 -12.92 16.51 -2.94
CA LEU A 54 -11.76 16.84 -2.08
C LEU A 54 -11.53 18.36 -1.96
N GLU A 55 -11.75 19.14 -3.02
CA GLU A 55 -11.65 20.62 -2.99
C GLU A 55 -12.69 21.27 -2.06
N THR A 56 -13.83 20.61 -1.83
CA THR A 56 -14.90 21.14 -0.96
C THR A 56 -14.85 20.60 0.47
N LEU A 57 -14.00 19.62 0.76
CA LEU A 57 -13.88 19.06 2.10
C LEU A 57 -13.19 20.03 3.06
N VAL A 58 -13.65 20.01 4.31
CA VAL A 58 -13.13 20.83 5.39
C VAL A 58 -12.10 20.03 6.19
N ILE A 59 -11.02 20.69 6.61
CA ILE A 59 -10.02 20.11 7.53
C ILE A 59 -10.50 20.12 8.99
N PRO A 60 -10.11 19.13 9.81
CA PRO A 60 -9.24 18.00 9.48
C PRO A 60 -9.99 16.84 8.80
N LEU A 61 -9.37 16.27 7.76
CA LEU A 61 -9.81 15.01 7.16
C LEU A 61 -9.01 13.87 7.81
N ALA A 62 -9.64 13.13 8.72
CA ALA A 62 -8.98 12.02 9.42
C ALA A 62 -9.05 10.69 8.64
N LEU A 63 -10.12 10.49 7.87
CA LEU A 63 -10.44 9.23 7.21
C LEU A 63 -10.73 9.47 5.72
N LEU A 64 -9.95 8.84 4.84
CA LEU A 64 -10.20 8.80 3.41
C LEU A 64 -10.13 7.35 2.92
N ARG A 65 -11.29 6.74 2.68
CA ARG A 65 -11.40 5.39 2.11
C ARG A 65 -12.15 5.46 0.79
N VAL A 66 -11.41 5.31 -0.30
CA VAL A 66 -11.96 5.33 -1.67
C VAL A 66 -11.38 4.17 -2.48
N PRO A 67 -11.42 2.93 -1.99
CA PRO A 67 -10.85 1.80 -2.71
C PRO A 67 -11.59 1.57 -4.03
N ARG A 68 -10.89 1.03 -5.03
CA ARG A 68 -11.43 0.72 -6.37
C ARG A 68 -12.02 1.94 -7.11
N THR A 69 -11.61 3.15 -6.72
CA THR A 69 -11.99 4.36 -7.45
C THR A 69 -10.91 4.74 -8.46
N ASP A 70 -11.18 5.80 -9.20
CA ASP A 70 -10.25 6.43 -10.10
C ASP A 70 -9.40 7.51 -9.40
N PHE A 71 -9.10 7.35 -8.11
CA PHE A 71 -8.18 8.24 -7.40
C PHE A 71 -6.86 8.39 -8.17
N SER A 72 -6.51 9.61 -8.54
CA SER A 72 -5.43 9.92 -9.49
C SER A 72 -4.62 11.15 -9.07
N THR A 73 -3.71 11.59 -9.94
CA THR A 73 -2.91 12.82 -9.72
C THR A 73 -3.78 14.06 -9.53
N LEU A 74 -4.97 14.11 -10.15
CA LEU A 74 -5.94 15.19 -9.93
C LEU A 74 -6.43 15.21 -8.48
N SER A 75 -6.64 14.04 -7.87
CA SER A 75 -7.06 13.90 -6.48
C SER A 75 -5.94 14.21 -5.47
N ILE A 76 -4.68 14.00 -5.83
CA ILE A 76 -3.53 14.34 -4.97
C ILE A 76 -3.35 15.85 -4.80
N LYS A 77 -3.63 16.63 -5.85
CA LYS A 77 -3.48 18.10 -5.81
C LYS A 77 -4.25 18.74 -4.64
N PRO A 78 -5.57 18.55 -4.49
CA PRO A 78 -6.29 19.11 -3.35
C PRO A 78 -5.84 18.51 -2.02
N MET A 79 -5.39 17.24 -1.97
CA MET A 79 -4.80 16.70 -0.73
C MET A 79 -3.58 17.48 -0.24
N ARG A 80 -2.73 17.90 -1.18
CA ARG A 80 -1.55 18.72 -0.90
C ARG A 80 -1.95 20.15 -0.52
N GLU A 81 -2.80 20.77 -1.33
CA GLU A 81 -3.17 22.20 -1.19
C GLU A 81 -4.03 22.47 0.04
N HIS A 82 -4.91 21.54 0.42
CA HIS A 82 -5.78 21.68 1.59
C HIS A 82 -5.15 21.11 2.87
N GLY A 83 -3.92 20.59 2.81
CA GLY A 83 -3.20 20.08 3.97
C GLY A 83 -3.73 18.75 4.53
N PHE A 84 -4.48 17.96 3.74
CA PHE A 84 -5.02 16.66 4.18
C PHE A 84 -3.93 15.66 4.58
N PHE A 85 -2.73 15.74 4.00
CA PHE A 85 -1.59 14.90 4.39
C PHE A 85 -1.21 15.04 5.88
N ASN A 86 -1.48 16.19 6.50
CA ASN A 86 -1.20 16.41 7.92
C ASN A 86 -2.28 15.85 8.84
N SER A 87 -3.50 15.65 8.34
CA SER A 87 -4.64 15.23 9.17
C SER A 87 -5.04 13.77 9.01
N ILE A 88 -4.70 13.14 7.88
CA ILE A 88 -5.16 11.78 7.58
C ILE A 88 -4.50 10.77 8.52
N GLN A 89 -5.35 10.07 9.25
CA GLN A 89 -5.01 8.94 10.12
C GLN A 89 -5.27 7.62 9.40
N GLU A 90 -6.29 7.57 8.55
CA GLU A 90 -6.64 6.35 7.81
C GLU A 90 -6.80 6.66 6.32
N LEU A 91 -5.99 5.99 5.51
CA LEU A 91 -5.98 6.11 4.07
C LEU A 91 -6.15 4.74 3.42
N ASP A 92 -7.23 4.57 2.66
CA ASP A 92 -7.44 3.38 1.82
C ASP A 92 -7.64 3.81 0.37
N LEU A 93 -6.57 3.64 -0.40
CA LEU A 93 -6.52 3.82 -1.85
C LEU A 93 -6.31 2.47 -2.56
N ASN A 94 -6.67 1.38 -1.89
CA ASN A 94 -6.42 0.05 -2.43
C ASN A 94 -7.23 -0.16 -3.72
N ARG A 95 -6.59 -0.77 -4.72
CA ARG A 95 -7.17 -1.02 -6.05
C ARG A 95 -7.55 0.24 -6.83
N CYS A 96 -7.11 1.44 -6.42
CA CYS A 96 -7.27 2.62 -7.26
C CYS A 96 -6.32 2.53 -8.46
N ARG A 97 -6.89 2.52 -9.68
CA ARG A 97 -6.10 2.34 -10.92
C ARG A 97 -5.25 3.57 -11.24
N GLY A 98 -5.72 4.75 -10.83
CA GLY A 98 -5.02 6.02 -11.02
C GLY A 98 -3.87 6.27 -10.04
N VAL A 99 -3.72 5.45 -8.99
CA VAL A 99 -2.61 5.59 -8.03
C VAL A 99 -1.34 5.02 -8.63
N SER A 100 -0.46 5.91 -9.06
CA SER A 100 0.88 5.56 -9.54
C SER A 100 1.84 5.27 -8.39
N SER A 101 2.97 4.64 -8.72
CA SER A 101 4.08 4.47 -7.77
C SER A 101 4.62 5.78 -7.23
N SER A 102 4.66 6.84 -8.03
CA SER A 102 5.14 8.15 -7.58
C SER A 102 4.17 8.80 -6.58
N MET A 103 2.86 8.60 -6.77
CA MET A 103 1.85 9.06 -5.81
C MET A 103 1.93 8.28 -4.50
N ALA A 104 2.09 6.96 -4.54
CA ALA A 104 2.28 6.15 -3.34
C ALA A 104 3.52 6.61 -2.54
N GLN A 105 4.65 6.85 -3.22
CA GLN A 105 5.86 7.38 -2.58
C GLN A 105 5.64 8.79 -2.01
N GLU A 106 4.94 9.67 -2.75
CA GLU A 106 4.62 11.02 -2.27
C GLU A 106 3.77 10.96 -0.99
N ILE A 107 2.73 10.12 -0.95
CA ILE A 107 1.87 9.95 0.22
C ILE A 107 2.70 9.51 1.44
N LEU A 108 3.50 8.44 1.30
CA LEU A 108 4.30 7.90 2.42
C LEU A 108 5.39 8.86 2.91
N SER A 109 5.90 9.73 2.03
CA SER A 109 6.91 10.74 2.37
C SER A 109 6.32 12.10 2.77
N SER A 110 5.00 12.28 2.67
CA SER A 110 4.32 13.55 2.98
C SER A 110 3.28 13.45 4.09
N CYS A 111 2.84 12.25 4.47
CA CYS A 111 1.84 12.04 5.52
C CYS A 111 2.50 11.56 6.82
N PRO A 112 2.70 12.43 7.83
CA PRO A 112 3.32 12.03 9.10
C PRO A 112 2.37 11.33 10.08
N THR A 113 1.06 11.53 9.93
CA THR A 113 0.01 11.08 10.86
C THR A 113 -0.76 9.79 10.54
N PRO A 114 -0.62 9.12 9.37
CA PRO A 114 -1.37 7.89 9.12
C PRO A 114 -1.04 6.81 10.14
N GLU A 115 -2.08 6.23 10.72
CA GLU A 115 -2.03 5.01 11.53
C GLU A 115 -2.33 3.78 10.66
N VAL A 116 -3.18 3.93 9.65
CA VAL A 116 -3.58 2.85 8.73
C VAL A 116 -3.46 3.34 7.30
N CYS A 117 -2.68 2.63 6.50
CA CYS A 117 -2.45 3.00 5.11
C CYS A 117 -2.53 1.76 4.20
N SER A 118 -3.52 1.72 3.31
CA SER A 118 -3.59 0.76 2.22
C SER A 118 -3.38 1.47 0.90
N LEU A 119 -2.27 1.18 0.25
CA LEU A 119 -1.89 1.78 -1.02
C LEU A 119 -1.93 0.75 -2.14
N GLY A 120 -1.96 1.25 -3.38
CA GLY A 120 -1.91 0.43 -4.58
C GLY A 120 -0.55 -0.23 -4.77
N ARG A 121 0.13 0.14 -5.85
CA ARG A 121 1.46 -0.39 -6.19
C ARG A 121 2.51 0.68 -6.02
N ILE A 122 3.66 0.27 -5.52
CA ILE A 122 4.87 1.07 -5.50
C ILE A 122 5.99 0.27 -6.14
N ARG A 123 6.83 0.91 -6.94
CA ARG A 123 8.02 0.29 -7.52
C ARG A 123 9.14 0.35 -6.51
N ILE A 124 9.91 -0.73 -6.42
CA ILE A 124 11.09 -0.78 -5.55
C ILE A 124 12.08 0.34 -5.85
N SER A 125 12.27 0.68 -7.13
CA SER A 125 13.11 1.80 -7.57
C SER A 125 12.64 3.14 -6.99
N GLY A 126 11.33 3.34 -6.87
CA GLY A 126 10.72 4.52 -6.25
C GLY A 126 10.88 4.59 -4.74
N ILE A 127 10.94 3.44 -4.06
CA ILE A 127 11.28 3.36 -2.62
C ILE A 127 12.74 3.75 -2.41
N VAL A 128 13.64 3.13 -3.19
CA VAL A 128 15.09 3.25 -3.06
C VAL A 128 15.60 4.65 -3.39
N SER A 129 15.09 5.26 -4.45
CA SER A 129 15.48 6.62 -4.89
C SER A 129 14.57 7.72 -4.33
N GLY A 130 13.51 7.35 -3.63
CA GLY A 130 12.50 8.26 -3.13
C GLY A 130 12.92 9.00 -1.86
N LYS A 131 12.08 9.96 -1.45
CA LYS A 131 12.21 10.60 -0.14
C LYS A 131 11.94 9.58 0.98
N PRO A 132 12.61 9.68 2.14
CA PRO A 132 12.31 8.83 3.28
C PRO A 132 10.84 8.87 3.68
N TRP A 133 10.30 7.75 4.13
CA TRP A 133 8.94 7.71 4.67
C TRP A 133 8.91 8.35 6.05
N ILE A 134 7.95 9.27 6.26
CA ILE A 134 7.86 10.07 7.49
C ILE A 134 6.66 9.68 8.36
N SER A 135 5.91 8.65 7.98
CA SER A 135 4.74 8.15 8.70
C SER A 135 5.12 7.42 9.99
N THR A 136 5.61 8.18 10.98
CA THR A 136 6.10 7.64 12.25
C THR A 136 5.02 7.04 13.14
N ARG A 137 3.74 7.32 12.85
CA ARG A 137 2.59 6.76 13.58
C ARG A 137 1.94 5.56 12.89
N MET A 138 2.54 5.07 11.80
CA MET A 138 1.99 3.96 11.03
C MET A 138 1.91 2.70 11.88
N ARG A 139 0.71 2.19 12.10
CA ARG A 139 0.44 0.92 12.79
C ARG A 139 0.17 -0.20 11.80
N ILE A 140 -0.51 0.10 10.68
CA ILE A 140 -0.81 -0.89 9.67
C ILE A 140 -0.51 -0.32 8.29
N ILE A 141 0.31 -1.04 7.53
CA ILE A 141 0.57 -0.74 6.12
C ILE A 141 0.28 -1.96 5.25
N CYS A 142 -0.48 -1.73 4.18
CA CYS A 142 -0.75 -2.70 3.13
C CYS A 142 -0.30 -2.12 1.80
N ILE A 143 0.69 -2.74 1.16
CA ILE A 143 1.28 -2.22 -0.06
C ILE A 143 1.72 -3.36 -1.00
N ASN A 144 1.60 -3.14 -2.31
CA ASN A 144 2.17 -4.03 -3.30
C ASN A 144 3.46 -3.40 -3.84
N ILE A 145 4.55 -4.16 -3.80
CA ILE A 145 5.88 -3.73 -4.23
C ILE A 145 6.21 -4.44 -5.53
N ASP A 146 6.22 -3.67 -6.62
CA ASP A 146 6.62 -4.13 -7.93
C ASP A 146 8.14 -4.06 -8.05
N VAL A 147 8.75 -5.17 -8.44
CA VAL A 147 10.16 -5.26 -8.81
C VAL A 147 10.30 -5.24 -10.33
N GLU A 148 11.11 -4.31 -10.83
CA GLU A 148 11.37 -4.14 -12.27
C GLU A 148 12.65 -4.84 -12.75
N SER A 149 13.63 -5.08 -11.87
CA SER A 149 14.95 -5.63 -12.23
C SER A 149 14.98 -7.13 -12.54
N ALA A 150 15.98 -7.54 -13.33
CA ALA A 150 16.36 -8.94 -13.54
C ALA A 150 16.76 -9.62 -12.20
N VAL A 151 16.44 -10.91 -11.98
CA VAL A 151 16.84 -11.62 -10.73
C VAL A 151 18.36 -11.64 -10.54
N ASN A 152 19.10 -11.61 -11.65
CA ASN A 152 20.57 -11.69 -11.66
C ASN A 152 21.25 -10.32 -11.69
N ASP A 153 20.48 -9.24 -11.53
CA ASP A 153 21.03 -7.89 -11.41
C ASP A 153 21.63 -7.72 -10.01
N PRO A 154 22.95 -7.50 -9.85
CA PRO A 154 23.55 -7.33 -8.52
C PRO A 154 22.95 -6.14 -7.75
N ASP A 155 22.52 -5.09 -8.45
CA ASP A 155 21.87 -3.92 -7.85
C ASP A 155 20.53 -4.28 -7.20
N PHE A 156 19.95 -5.41 -7.60
CA PHE A 156 18.66 -5.85 -7.11
C PHE A 156 18.70 -6.27 -5.64
N VAL A 157 19.79 -6.89 -5.18
CA VAL A 157 19.95 -7.25 -3.76
C VAL A 157 20.02 -5.99 -2.91
N GLU A 158 20.78 -4.98 -3.36
CA GLU A 158 20.91 -3.70 -2.67
C GLU A 158 19.58 -2.94 -2.65
N GLN A 159 18.83 -2.93 -3.75
CA GLN A 159 17.50 -2.30 -3.79
C GLN A 159 16.52 -2.93 -2.80
N ARG A 160 16.55 -4.27 -2.65
CA ARG A 160 15.72 -4.97 -1.64
C ARG A 160 16.11 -4.56 -0.23
N HIS A 161 17.41 -4.56 0.06
CA HIS A 161 17.93 -4.18 1.36
C HIS A 161 17.49 -2.74 1.72
N LYS A 162 17.68 -1.79 0.81
CA LYS A 162 17.23 -0.39 0.99
C LYS A 162 15.71 -0.25 1.15
N ALA A 163 14.92 -1.08 0.47
CA ALA A 163 13.48 -1.09 0.67
C ALA A 163 13.12 -1.57 2.09
N PHE A 164 13.78 -2.60 2.60
CA PHE A 164 13.61 -3.07 3.99
C PHE A 164 14.10 -2.05 5.02
N GLU A 165 15.15 -1.27 4.75
CA GLU A 165 15.56 -0.16 5.61
C GLU A 165 14.45 0.90 5.76
N GLN A 166 13.71 1.21 4.68
CA GLN A 166 12.54 2.11 4.75
C GLN A 166 11.40 1.52 5.60
N PHE A 167 11.26 0.19 5.65
CA PHE A 167 10.33 -0.44 6.59
C PHE A 167 10.83 -0.36 8.02
N ALA A 168 12.11 -0.65 8.27
CA ALA A 168 12.71 -0.72 9.59
C ALA A 168 12.60 0.59 10.39
N VAL A 169 12.52 1.75 9.73
CA VAL A 169 12.31 3.04 10.42
C VAL A 169 10.89 3.25 10.95
N MET A 170 9.91 2.46 10.49
CA MET A 170 8.52 2.55 10.93
C MET A 170 8.26 1.67 12.16
N THR A 171 8.93 1.99 13.27
CA THR A 171 8.99 1.15 14.49
C THR A 171 7.66 0.91 15.21
N PHE A 172 6.61 1.67 14.88
CA PHE A 172 5.26 1.51 15.43
C PHE A 172 4.35 0.57 14.63
N ILE A 173 4.85 -0.02 13.54
CA ILE A 173 4.06 -0.95 12.74
C ILE A 173 3.73 -2.19 13.57
N GLU A 174 2.43 -2.44 13.70
CA GLU A 174 1.85 -3.66 14.25
C GLU A 174 1.44 -4.67 13.18
N GLY A 175 1.26 -4.20 11.94
CA GLY A 175 0.79 -5.01 10.85
C GLY A 175 1.36 -4.60 9.49
N LEU A 176 2.02 -5.53 8.81
CA LEU A 176 2.68 -5.32 7.52
C LEU A 176 2.15 -6.33 6.50
N ALA A 177 1.45 -5.83 5.47
CA ALA A 177 0.98 -6.62 4.34
C ALA A 177 1.76 -6.24 3.07
N ILE A 178 2.48 -7.20 2.50
CA ILE A 178 3.27 -7.01 1.29
C ILE A 178 2.73 -7.90 0.17
N ASN A 179 2.48 -7.33 -1.01
CA ASN A 179 2.11 -8.07 -2.22
C ASN A 179 0.86 -8.94 -2.10
N GLU A 180 -0.16 -8.49 -1.36
CA GLU A 180 -1.44 -9.20 -1.21
C GLU A 180 -2.06 -9.67 -2.55
N ARG A 181 -1.75 -8.98 -3.65
CA ARG A 181 -2.22 -9.36 -4.99
C ARG A 181 -1.18 -10.06 -5.83
N LYS A 182 -1.67 -11.08 -6.54
CA LYS A 182 -0.96 -11.59 -7.71
C LYS A 182 -0.89 -10.47 -8.76
N PRO A 183 0.29 -10.14 -9.28
CA PRO A 183 0.40 -9.15 -10.32
C PRO A 183 -0.41 -9.57 -11.57
N PRO A 184 -1.01 -8.62 -12.30
CA PRO A 184 -1.83 -8.91 -13.48
C PRO A 184 -1.00 -9.50 -14.62
N ILE A 185 0.33 -9.30 -14.58
CA ILE A 185 1.27 -9.84 -15.54
C ILE A 185 2.16 -10.82 -14.78
N GLN A 186 2.24 -12.07 -15.24
CA GLN A 186 3.08 -13.12 -14.63
C GLN A 186 4.57 -12.78 -14.56
N THR A 187 5.00 -11.69 -15.20
CA THR A 187 6.38 -11.23 -15.18
C THR A 187 6.69 -10.25 -14.05
N ALA A 188 5.68 -9.64 -13.42
CA ALA A 188 5.97 -8.69 -12.34
C ALA A 188 6.46 -9.48 -11.14
N ARG A 189 7.68 -9.17 -10.71
CA ARG A 189 8.31 -9.86 -9.59
C ARG A 189 7.88 -9.19 -8.29
N THR A 190 7.73 -10.00 -7.26
CA THR A 190 7.44 -9.54 -5.90
C THR A 190 8.74 -9.31 -5.14
N LEU A 191 8.65 -8.53 -4.05
CA LEU A 191 9.69 -8.49 -3.03
C LEU A 191 9.92 -9.91 -2.50
N ASN A 192 11.18 -10.36 -2.48
CA ASN A 192 11.56 -11.66 -1.93
C ASN A 192 11.78 -11.50 -0.43
N LEU A 193 11.13 -12.36 0.34
CA LEU A 193 11.14 -12.33 1.80
C LEU A 193 12.04 -13.46 2.30
N ARG A 194 13.34 -13.33 2.01
CA ARG A 194 14.38 -14.21 2.54
C ARG A 194 15.35 -13.41 3.39
N LEU A 195 15.93 -14.07 4.39
CA LEU A 195 16.96 -13.50 5.26
C LEU A 195 18.15 -12.97 4.45
N LYS A 196 18.64 -13.72 3.46
CA LYS A 196 19.74 -13.23 2.62
C LYS A 196 19.43 -11.97 1.79
N THR A 197 18.19 -11.48 1.83
CA THR A 197 17.72 -10.32 1.05
C THR A 197 17.27 -9.13 1.91
N GLY A 198 17.53 -9.13 3.21
CA GLY A 198 17.22 -8.01 4.09
C GLY A 198 15.96 -8.20 4.96
N LEU A 199 15.32 -9.38 4.94
CA LEU A 199 14.17 -9.67 5.81
C LEU A 199 14.51 -9.49 7.30
N GLU A 200 15.76 -9.80 7.67
CA GLU A 200 16.32 -9.66 9.02
C GLU A 200 16.24 -8.25 9.57
N LEU A 201 16.23 -7.23 8.70
CA LEU A 201 16.09 -5.82 9.08
C LEU A 201 14.73 -5.53 9.71
N LEU A 202 13.71 -6.36 9.46
CA LEU A 202 12.40 -6.23 10.09
C LEU A 202 12.42 -6.56 11.59
N THR A 203 13.52 -7.11 12.14
CA THR A 203 13.70 -7.23 13.61
C THR A 203 13.61 -5.89 14.34
N ALA A 204 13.88 -4.78 13.65
CA ALA A 204 13.69 -3.44 14.21
C ALA A 204 12.21 -3.12 14.52
N LEU A 205 11.27 -3.84 13.90
CA LEU A 205 9.83 -3.67 14.10
C LEU A 205 9.34 -4.40 15.35
N SER A 206 9.80 -3.95 16.52
CA SER A 206 9.46 -4.56 17.83
C SER A 206 7.96 -4.64 18.15
N GLN A 207 7.12 -3.89 17.44
CA GLN A 207 5.66 -3.90 17.59
C GLN A 207 4.94 -4.79 16.58
N LEU A 208 5.64 -5.38 15.61
CA LEU A 208 5.02 -6.14 14.53
C LEU A 208 4.40 -7.43 15.09
N LYS A 209 3.07 -7.52 14.99
CA LYS A 209 2.26 -8.68 15.45
C LYS A 209 1.70 -9.48 14.29
N ARG A 210 1.62 -8.85 13.11
CA ARG A 210 0.98 -9.42 11.92
C ARG A 210 1.85 -9.15 10.71
N PHE A 211 2.39 -10.23 10.15
CA PHE A 211 3.14 -10.17 8.91
C PHE A 211 2.42 -11.01 7.85
N TRP A 212 1.94 -10.34 6.80
CA TRP A 212 1.26 -11.00 5.70
C TRP A 212 2.03 -10.75 4.41
N PHE A 213 2.21 -11.81 3.65
CA PHE A 213 2.76 -11.67 2.32
C PHE A 213 2.19 -12.70 1.36
N LYS A 214 2.26 -12.35 0.09
CA LYS A 214 2.02 -13.31 -0.99
C LYS A 214 3.12 -13.17 -2.02
N GLY A 215 3.94 -14.21 -2.11
CA GLY A 215 5.00 -14.32 -3.11
C GLY A 215 4.76 -15.54 -3.97
N ASP A 216 5.24 -15.50 -5.20
CA ASP A 216 5.29 -16.67 -6.09
C ASP A 216 6.54 -17.54 -5.80
N GLU A 217 7.43 -17.08 -4.90
CA GLU A 217 8.68 -17.76 -4.54
C GLU A 217 8.52 -18.63 -3.29
N TRP A 218 9.13 -19.82 -3.34
CA TRP A 218 9.25 -20.69 -2.16
C TRP A 218 10.10 -20.00 -1.09
N ILE A 219 9.56 -19.91 0.11
CA ILE A 219 10.27 -19.50 1.33
C ILE A 219 10.99 -20.71 1.92
N SER A 220 12.22 -20.53 2.42
CA SER A 220 12.92 -21.65 3.07
C SER A 220 12.37 -21.88 4.47
N ILE A 221 12.57 -23.08 5.02
CA ILE A 221 12.17 -23.39 6.41
C ILE A 221 12.89 -22.43 7.38
N GLU A 222 14.15 -22.10 7.13
CA GLU A 222 14.93 -21.15 7.94
C GLU A 222 14.26 -19.76 7.99
N ASP A 223 13.79 -19.25 6.86
CA ASP A 223 13.09 -17.96 6.81
C ASP A 223 11.75 -18.04 7.56
N VAL A 224 11.02 -19.16 7.47
CA VAL A 224 9.74 -19.38 8.19
C VAL A 224 9.97 -19.44 9.69
N ASP A 225 10.94 -20.23 10.14
CA ASP A 225 11.30 -20.36 11.55
C ASP A 225 11.74 -19.00 12.12
N TRP A 226 12.50 -18.23 11.34
CA TRP A 226 12.87 -16.87 11.72
C TRP A 226 11.65 -15.95 11.85
N ILE A 227 10.71 -15.97 10.91
CA ILE A 227 9.48 -15.16 10.99
C ILE A 227 8.70 -15.55 12.26
N ALA A 228 8.50 -16.84 12.50
CA ALA A 228 7.75 -17.34 13.66
C ALA A 228 8.43 -17.06 15.02
N GLY A 229 9.77 -16.94 15.02
CA GLY A 229 10.53 -16.60 16.22
C GLY A 229 10.58 -15.10 16.55
N ASN A 230 10.30 -14.23 15.58
CA ASN A 230 10.43 -12.77 15.74
C ASN A 230 9.08 -12.03 15.80
N PHE A 231 7.98 -12.61 15.31
CA PHE A 231 6.66 -11.97 15.23
C PHE A 231 5.55 -12.93 15.67
#